data_AF-A0A2A7WSZ7-F1
#
_entry.id   AF-A0A2A7WSZ7-F1
#
_cell.length_a   1.000
_cell.length_b   1.000
_cell.length_c   1.000
_cell.angle_alpha   90.00
_cell.angle_beta   90.00
_cell.angle_gamma   90.00
#
_symmetry.space_group_name_H-M   'P 1'
#
loop_
_entity.id
_entity.type
_entity.pdbx_description
1 polymer ?
#
loop_
_entity_poly.entity_id
_entity_poly.type
_entity_poly.pdbx_seq_one_letter_code
_entity_poly.pdbx_strand_id
1 'polypeptide(L)' 'MLLAIFNELQEKEPDFDKGLHNDVGVPIDDVESALIELEMNGFISGLIWIKSDIDQKEIASLYKVSITPTGLARVIDLLR' A
#
# COMPACT_ATOMS: atom_id res chain seq x y z
N MET A 1 -1.36 5.94 -5.61
CA MET A 1 -1.03 4.79 -4.73
C MET A 1 0.01 5.15 -3.67
N LEU A 2 1.26 5.48 -4.02
CA LEU A 2 2.32 5.77 -3.03
C LEU A 2 1.94 6.86 -2.00
N LEU A 3 1.30 7.95 -2.44
CA LEU A 3 0.81 9.00 -1.53
C LEU A 3 -0.30 8.50 -0.58
N ALA A 4 -1.15 7.57 -1.01
CA ALA A 4 -2.20 7.02 -0.17
C ALA A 4 -1.59 6.14 0.94
N ILE A 5 -0.64 5.28 0.59
CA ILE A 5 0.13 4.49 1.57
C ILE A 5 0.86 5.42 2.54
N PHE A 6 1.46 6.50 2.05
CA PHE A 6 2.12 7.49 2.90
C PHE A 6 1.16 8.10 3.91
N ASN A 7 -0.01 8.56 3.46
CA ASN A 7 -1.01 9.17 4.33
C ASN A 7 -1.52 8.19 5.39
N GLU A 8 -1.83 6.96 5.00
CA GLU A 8 -2.29 5.90 5.91
C GLU A 8 -1.25 5.62 7.00
N LEU A 9 0.03 5.55 6.61
CA LEU A 9 1.15 5.38 7.55
C LEU A 9 1.38 6.56 8.50
N GLN A 10 0.81 7.74 8.23
CA GLN A 10 0.87 8.89 9.16
C GLN A 10 -0.24 8.84 10.23
N GLU A 11 -1.25 7.99 10.07
CA GLU A 11 -2.32 7.87 11.07
C GLU A 11 -1.77 7.25 12.36
N LYS A 12 -2.33 7.68 13.51
CA LYS A 12 -1.89 7.16 14.83
C LYS A 12 -2.15 5.67 14.98
N GLU A 13 -3.18 5.18 14.30
CA GLU A 13 -3.57 3.78 14.20
C GLU A 13 -3.93 3.51 12.74
N PRO A 14 -2.95 3.14 11.89
CA PRO A 14 -3.20 2.85 10.48
C PRO A 14 -4.26 1.74 10.35
N ASP A 15 -5.34 2.01 9.65
CA ASP A 15 -6.46 1.09 9.46
C ASP A 15 -6.35 0.42 8.08
N PHE A 16 -5.42 -0.53 8.01
CA PHE A 16 -5.25 -1.33 6.80
C PHE A 16 -6.40 -2.31 6.56
N ASP A 17 -7.27 -2.54 7.55
CA ASP A 17 -8.45 -3.40 7.44
C ASP A 17 -9.58 -2.73 6.65
N LYS A 18 -9.65 -1.39 6.66
CA LYS A 18 -10.52 -0.61 5.77
C LYS A 18 -10.22 -0.82 4.29
N GLY A 19 -9.01 -1.28 3.97
CA GLY A 19 -8.57 -1.62 2.63
C GLY A 19 -8.30 -0.38 1.77
N LEU A 20 -7.03 -0.21 1.38
CA LEU A 20 -6.54 0.94 0.61
C LEU A 20 -7.37 1.26 -0.66
N HIS A 21 -7.95 0.23 -1.28
CA HIS A 21 -8.84 0.35 -2.45
C HIS A 21 -10.07 1.25 -2.20
N ASN A 22 -10.61 1.23 -0.97
CA ASN A 22 -11.73 2.08 -0.57
C ASN A 22 -11.31 3.55 -0.43
N ASP A 23 -10.10 3.81 0.07
CA ASP A 23 -9.61 5.18 0.30
C ASP A 23 -9.19 5.89 -1.00
N VAL A 24 -8.65 5.14 -1.96
CA VAL A 24 -8.31 5.68 -3.29
C VAL A 24 -9.40 5.52 -4.34
N GLY A 25 -10.51 4.86 -4.01
CA GLY A 25 -11.65 4.68 -4.90
C GLY A 25 -11.33 3.90 -6.18
N VAL A 26 -10.40 2.94 -6.10
CA VAL A 26 -9.99 2.09 -7.23
C VAL A 26 -10.28 0.62 -6.97
N PRO A 27 -10.50 -0.19 -8.01
CA PRO A 27 -10.67 -1.64 -7.87
C PRO A 27 -9.48 -2.30 -7.15
N ILE A 28 -9.74 -3.35 -6.37
CA ILE A 28 -8.72 -4.10 -5.63
C ILE A 28 -7.63 -4.65 -6.57
N ASP A 29 -7.98 -5.12 -7.77
CA ASP A 29 -7.03 -5.66 -8.75
C ASP A 29 -6.01 -4.61 -9.23
N ASP A 30 -6.46 -3.35 -9.37
CA ASP A 30 -5.58 -2.22 -9.72
C ASP A 30 -4.70 -1.80 -8.54
N VAL A 31 -5.19 -1.99 -7.31
CA VAL A 31 -4.44 -1.73 -6.08
C VAL A 31 -3.31 -2.72 -5.91
N GLU A 32 -3.57 -4.02 -6.08
CA GLU A 32 -2.56 -5.08 -5.97
C GLU A 32 -1.44 -4.90 -6.99
N SER A 33 -1.79 -4.65 -8.25
CA SER A 33 -0.81 -4.40 -9.32
C SER A 33 0.08 -3.20 -8.99
N ALA A 34 -0.50 -2.12 -8.47
CA ALA A 34 0.25 -0.94 -8.07
C ALA A 34 1.14 -1.18 -6.84
N LEU A 35 0.70 -1.99 -5.87
CA LEU A 35 1.51 -2.33 -4.69
C LEU A 35 2.74 -3.14 -5.07
N ILE A 36 2.59 -4.12 -5.96
CA ILE A 36 3.70 -4.90 -6.51
C ILE A 36 4.71 -3.96 -7.20
N GLU A 37 4.23 -3.07 -8.05
CA GLU A 37 5.10 -2.13 -8.78
C GLU A 37 5.87 -1.21 -7.82
N LEU A 38 5.23 -0.72 -6.75
CA LEU A 38 5.89 0.12 -5.74
C LEU A 38 6.98 -0.65 -4.97
N GLU A 39 6.76 -1.92 -4.64
CA GLU A 39 7.77 -2.75 -3.97
C GLU A 39 8.92 -3.12 -4.92
N MET A 40 8.62 -3.48 -6.17
CA MET A 40 9.63 -3.77 -7.20
C MET A 40 10.53 -2.56 -7.49
N ASN A 41 9.97 -1.35 -7.49
CA ASN A 41 10.74 -0.11 -7.64
C ASN A 41 11.46 0.31 -6.34
N GLY A 42 11.29 -0.45 -5.25
CA GLY A 42 11.93 -0.18 -3.96
C GLY A 42 11.39 1.06 -3.24
N PHE A 43 10.17 1.51 -3.55
CA PHE A 43 9.53 2.65 -2.87
C PHE A 43 8.86 2.24 -1.55
N ILE A 44 8.35 1.01 -1.50
CA ILE A 44 7.81 0.41 -0.28
C ILE A 44 8.52 -0.91 0.00
N SER A 45 8.41 -1.41 1.22
CA SER A 45 8.90 -2.73 1.61
C SER A 45 8.02 -3.38 2.66
N GLY A 46 8.01 -4.72 2.69
CA GLY A 46 7.28 -5.48 3.70
C GLY A 46 5.86 -5.84 3.28
N LEU A 47 5.59 -5.84 1.97
CA LEU A 47 4.33 -6.36 1.43
C LEU A 47 4.25 -7.86 1.73
N ILE A 48 3.13 -8.28 2.29
CA ILE A 48 2.86 -9.69 2.57
C ILE A 48 1.53 -10.09 1.95
N TRP A 49 1.48 -11.30 1.39
CA TRP A 49 0.27 -11.84 0.80
C TRP A 49 -0.40 -12.78 1.81
N ILE A 50 -1.66 -12.52 2.11
CA ILE A 50 -2.46 -13.34 3.03
C ILE A 50 -3.61 -13.97 2.26
N LYS A 51 -3.94 -15.22 2.60
CA LYS A 51 -5.10 -15.87 2.02
C LYS A 51 -6.37 -15.31 2.68
N SER A 52 -7.24 -14.69 1.90
CA SER A 52 -8.57 -14.26 2.33
C SER A 52 -9.43 -15.49 2.63
N ASP A 53 -10.00 -15.55 3.83
CA ASP A 53 -10.95 -16.60 4.21
C ASP A 53 -12.31 -16.46 3.51
N ILE A 54 -12.64 -15.26 3.03
CA ILE A 54 -13.91 -14.94 2.36
C ILE A 54 -13.84 -15.34 0.89
N ASP A 55 -12.78 -14.91 0.19
CA ASP A 55 -12.69 -15.04 -1.27
C ASP A 55 -11.79 -16.21 -1.70
N GLN A 56 -11.13 -16.89 -0.75
CA GLN A 56 -10.11 -17.93 -0.96
C GLN A 56 -8.94 -17.52 -1.86
N LYS A 57 -8.79 -16.22 -2.13
CA LYS A 57 -7.71 -15.61 -2.91
C LYS A 57 -6.63 -15.04 -2.00
N GLU A 58 -5.40 -14.97 -2.50
CA GLU A 58 -4.36 -14.18 -1.84
C GLU A 58 -4.63 -12.70 -2.08
N ILE A 59 -4.58 -11.92 -1.01
CA ILE A 59 -4.72 -10.46 -1.04
C ILE A 59 -3.50 -9.82 -0.40
N ALA A 60 -3.14 -8.64 -0.88
CA ALA A 60 -2.05 -7.87 -0.30
C ALA A 60 -2.44 -7.35 1.10
N SER A 61 -1.65 -7.69 2.12
CA SER A 61 -1.73 -7.13 3.46
C SER A 61 -0.70 -6.02 3.64
N LEU A 62 -1.19 -4.88 4.11
CA LEU A 62 -0.40 -3.66 4.32
C LEU A 62 0.14 -3.53 5.75
N TYR A 63 -0.17 -4.48 6.64
CA TYR A 63 0.14 -4.40 8.08
C TYR A 63 1.64 -4.26 8.40
N LYS A 64 2.53 -4.70 7.50
CA LYS A 64 3.99 -4.59 7.65
C LYS A 64 4.65 -3.70 6.61
N VAL A 65 3.85 -2.97 5.84
CA VAL A 65 4.36 -2.09 4.79
C VAL A 65 5.01 -0.86 5.42
N SER A 66 6.15 -0.50 4.87
CA SER A 66 6.91 0.70 5.24
C SER A 66 7.37 1.41 3.98
N ILE A 67 7.47 2.74 4.05
CA ILE A 67 8.05 3.55 2.98
C ILE A 67 9.57 3.56 3.16
N THR A 68 10.29 3.20 2.09
CA THR A 68 11.75 3.24 2.07
C THR A 68 12.25 4.69 1.95
N PRO A 69 13.54 4.97 2.19
CA PRO A 69 14.10 6.29 1.92
C PRO A 69 13.90 6.76 0.47
N THR A 70 13.98 5.84 -0.51
CA THR A 70 13.71 6.11 -1.92
C THR A 70 12.24 6.46 -2.14
N GLY A 71 11.32 5.72 -1.51
CA GLY A 71 9.89 6.03 -1.57
C GLY A 71 9.56 7.37 -0.93
N LEU A 72 10.22 7.72 0.18
CA LEU A 72 10.03 9.01 0.84
C LEU A 72 10.50 10.17 -0.03
N ALA A 73 11.65 10.03 -0.70
CA ALA A 73 12.10 11.02 -1.68
C ALA A 73 11.07 11.21 -2.80
N ARG A 74 10.49 10.11 -3.30
CA ARG A 74 9.45 10.16 -4.32
C ARG A 74 8.16 10.82 -3.82
N VAL A 75 7.76 10.57 -2.57
CA VAL A 75 6.63 11.26 -1.93
C VAL A 75 6.88 12.77 -1.87
N ILE A 76 8.08 13.19 -1.45
CA ILE A 76 8.45 14.61 -1.40
C ILE A 76 8.33 15.26 -2.79
N ASP A 77 8.79 14.59 -3.85
CA ASP A 77 8.68 15.09 -5.21
C ASP A 77 7.23 15.20 -5.70
N LEU A 78 6.33 14.32 -5.24
CA LEU A 78 4.90 14.35 -5.59
C LEU A 78 4.11 15.43 -4.84
N LEU A 79 4.62 15.92 -3.70
CA LEU A 79 3.99 16.96 -2.88
C LEU A 79 4.47 18.38 -3.23
N ARG A 80 5.45 18.51 -4.12
CA ARG A 80 5.94 19.78 -4.66
C ARG A 80 5.13 20.23 -5.86
#